data_AF-A0A1Y6L6X6-F1
#
_entry.id   AF-A0A1Y6L6X6-F1
#
_cell.length_a   1.000
_cell.length_b   1.000
_cell.length_c   1.000
_cell.angle_alpha   90.00
_cell.angle_beta   90.00
_cell.angle_gamma   90.00
#
_symmetry.space_group_name_H-M   'P 1'
#
loop_
_entity.id
_entity.type
_entity.pdbx_description
1 polymer ?
#
loop_
_entity_poly.entity_id
_entity_poly.type
_entity_poly.pdbx_seq_one_letter_code
_entity_poly.pdbx_strand_id
1 'polypeptide(L)'
;MNEYETRRLEKIKKNEALLAELDIKQIPAKQPRSSNGKPLPKRRKLESAPSRISARIAAAPPKASYNEDAIATPVPFARSVPKQGSKLAQGPSPAAAIESSISTKDVEEIQAGWTAWKPIASPPVRDDYNVFHFESHPVFTPNKSPEEMIREGCFGGSYYRPLRSRKLEITIRDDWKDDLPASWIEGLSVSTFLTSTDYDPNVNKFKVSCGQSIEEWEAAGWISHEHDVRGWFQWYIRFFQGRRCEDDERQVSRWKKCVGETGRWRRMLLKRYMQSGVREVFDDGADEDAPEVSPVMHQTCQQWAFEVRQEHLDAYWASGGR
;
A
#
# COMPACT_ATOMS: atom_id res chain seq x y z
N MET A 1 -26.34 -27.62 -40.66
CA MET A 1 -25.90 -26.27 -40.26
C MET A 1 -26.69 -25.93 -39.00
N ASN A 2 -26.00 -25.64 -37.90
CA ASN A 2 -26.61 -25.56 -36.57
C ASN A 2 -27.40 -24.24 -36.41
N GLU A 3 -28.52 -24.24 -35.69
CA GLU A 3 -29.37 -23.04 -35.50
C GLU A 3 -28.62 -21.86 -34.86
N TYR A 4 -27.54 -22.18 -34.12
CA TYR A 4 -26.63 -21.19 -33.58
C TYR A 4 -25.75 -20.52 -34.66
N GLU A 5 -25.31 -21.28 -35.67
CA GLU A 5 -24.45 -20.78 -36.75
C GLU A 5 -25.24 -19.85 -37.68
N THR A 6 -26.51 -20.17 -37.95
CA THR A 6 -27.39 -19.33 -38.74
C THR A 6 -27.65 -17.99 -38.05
N ARG A 7 -28.01 -18.01 -36.75
CA ARG A 7 -28.18 -16.78 -35.94
C ARG A 7 -26.90 -15.94 -35.86
N ARG A 8 -25.73 -16.59 -35.78
CA ARG A 8 -24.42 -15.90 -35.77
C ARG A 8 -24.15 -15.21 -37.10
N LEU A 9 -24.41 -15.87 -38.22
CA LEU A 9 -24.22 -15.32 -39.56
C LEU A 9 -25.19 -14.18 -39.85
N GLU A 10 -26.45 -14.29 -39.43
CA GLU A 10 -27.43 -13.20 -39.52
C GLU A 10 -26.98 -11.97 -38.73
N LYS A 11 -26.43 -12.17 -37.52
CA LYS A 11 -25.93 -11.08 -36.68
C LYS A 11 -24.70 -10.40 -37.29
N ILE A 12 -23.80 -11.17 -37.90
CA ILE A 12 -22.64 -10.63 -38.63
C ILE A 12 -23.11 -9.80 -39.83
N LYS A 13 -24.02 -10.34 -40.64
CA LYS A 13 -24.56 -9.65 -41.82
C LYS A 13 -25.32 -8.36 -41.45
N LYS A 14 -26.07 -8.37 -40.35
CA LYS A 14 -26.76 -7.19 -39.83
C LYS A 14 -25.77 -6.11 -39.37
N ASN A 15 -24.69 -6.51 -38.69
CA ASN A 15 -23.65 -5.56 -38.25
C ASN A 15 -22.87 -4.97 -39.44
N GLU A 16 -22.57 -5.77 -40.46
CA GLU A 16 -21.92 -5.29 -41.69
C GLU A 16 -22.81 -4.30 -42.45
N ALA A 17 -24.11 -4.56 -42.55
CA ALA A 17 -25.06 -3.62 -43.14
C ALA A 17 -25.14 -2.30 -42.36
N LEU A 18 -25.14 -2.37 -41.03
CA LEU A 18 -25.17 -1.19 -40.15
C LEU A 18 -23.87 -0.36 -40.27
N LEU A 19 -22.73 -1.03 -40.44
CA LEU A 19 -21.44 -0.38 -40.68
C LEU A 19 -21.35 0.26 -42.09
N ALA A 20 -22.07 -0.28 -43.07
CA ALA A 20 -22.16 0.31 -44.41
C ALA A 20 -23.15 1.49 -44.48
N GLU A 21 -24.21 1.48 -43.66
CA GLU A 21 -25.18 2.58 -43.53
C GLU A 21 -24.58 3.80 -42.84
N LEU A 22 -23.62 3.59 -41.94
CA LEU A 22 -22.84 4.65 -41.32
C LEU A 22 -21.71 5.04 -42.29
N ASP A 23 -21.87 6.13 -43.05
CA ASP A 23 -20.86 6.69 -43.98
C ASP A 23 -19.62 7.26 -43.24
N ILE A 24 -18.93 6.39 -42.50
CA ILE A 24 -17.73 6.69 -41.75
C ILE A 24 -16.54 6.53 -42.69
N LYS A 25 -16.07 7.67 -43.21
CA LYS A 25 -14.85 7.76 -44.04
C LYS A 25 -13.65 7.19 -43.28
N GLN A 26 -13.04 6.14 -43.84
CA GLN A 26 -11.80 5.55 -43.34
C GLN A 26 -10.62 6.54 -43.47
N ILE A 27 -9.86 6.72 -42.39
CA ILE A 27 -8.63 7.52 -42.37
C ILE A 27 -7.49 6.69 -42.96
N PRO A 28 -6.73 7.17 -43.97
CA PRO A 28 -5.67 6.40 -44.59
C PRO A 28 -4.41 6.31 -43.69
N ALA A 29 -3.80 5.11 -43.68
CA ALA A 29 -2.57 4.82 -42.97
C ALA A 29 -1.36 5.60 -43.55
N LYS A 30 -0.54 6.20 -42.67
CA LYS A 30 0.72 6.89 -43.03
C LYS A 30 1.72 5.92 -43.66
N GLN A 31 2.26 6.29 -44.82
CA GLN A 31 3.33 5.56 -45.52
C GLN A 31 4.69 5.66 -44.79
N PRO A 32 5.53 4.61 -44.85
CA PRO A 32 6.88 4.63 -44.29
C PRO A 32 7.87 5.38 -45.19
N ARG A 33 8.74 6.20 -44.58
CA ARG A 33 9.83 6.92 -45.25
C ARG A 33 10.98 5.99 -45.63
N SER A 34 11.45 6.14 -46.87
CA SER A 34 12.68 5.55 -47.41
C SER A 34 13.92 6.15 -46.74
N SER A 35 14.86 5.31 -46.28
CA SER A 35 16.21 5.72 -45.93
C SER A 35 17.23 4.73 -46.52
N ASN A 36 18.00 5.20 -47.49
CA ASN A 36 19.23 4.57 -47.96
C ASN A 36 20.25 4.49 -46.82
N GLY A 37 20.57 3.28 -46.37
CA GLY A 37 21.66 3.02 -45.43
C GLY A 37 21.81 1.52 -45.18
N LYS A 38 22.96 0.94 -45.54
CA LYS A 38 23.25 -0.49 -45.38
C LYS A 38 23.31 -0.89 -43.90
N PRO A 39 22.61 -1.96 -43.44
CA PRO A 39 22.89 -2.58 -42.15
C PRO A 39 23.80 -3.82 -42.30
N LEU A 40 24.73 -3.98 -41.33
CA LEU A 40 25.66 -5.10 -41.15
C LEU A 40 24.98 -6.37 -40.60
N PRO A 41 25.59 -7.57 -40.68
CA PRO A 41 24.87 -8.83 -40.81
C PRO A 41 24.38 -9.48 -39.50
N LYS A 42 23.32 -10.27 -39.69
CA LYS A 42 22.51 -11.06 -38.74
C LYS A 42 23.33 -12.02 -37.84
N ARG A 43 22.90 -12.16 -36.58
CA ARG A 43 22.96 -13.46 -35.87
C ARG A 43 21.53 -13.96 -35.59
N ARG A 44 21.44 -15.29 -35.57
CA ARG A 44 20.30 -16.16 -35.83
C ARG A 44 19.19 -16.14 -34.78
N LYS A 45 17.99 -16.40 -35.31
CA LYS A 45 16.69 -16.72 -34.70
C LYS A 45 16.72 -18.12 -34.03
N LEU A 46 16.04 -18.26 -32.90
CA LEU A 46 15.39 -19.51 -32.49
C LEU A 46 14.03 -19.17 -31.88
N GLU A 47 13.06 -20.00 -32.24
CA GLU A 47 11.62 -19.75 -32.24
C GLU A 47 10.94 -20.26 -30.97
N SER A 48 9.98 -19.49 -30.44
CA SER A 48 8.57 -19.89 -30.29
C SER A 48 7.90 -19.15 -29.11
N ALA A 49 6.78 -18.50 -29.42
CA ALA A 49 5.70 -18.18 -28.49
C ALA A 49 4.41 -18.75 -29.14
N PRO A 50 3.34 -19.05 -28.38
CA PRO A 50 2.60 -17.97 -27.75
C PRO A 50 2.15 -18.20 -26.31
N SER A 51 2.22 -17.07 -25.60
CA SER A 51 1.33 -16.61 -24.54
C SER A 51 -0.11 -17.12 -24.68
N ARG A 52 -0.60 -17.78 -23.62
CA ARG A 52 -2.04 -17.99 -23.39
C ARG A 52 -2.42 -17.23 -22.12
N ILE A 53 -2.68 -15.93 -22.27
CA ILE A 53 -3.29 -15.12 -21.21
C ILE A 53 -4.78 -15.02 -21.54
N SER A 54 -5.60 -15.54 -20.63
CA SER A 54 -7.06 -15.55 -20.71
C SER A 54 -7.65 -14.13 -20.75
N ALA A 55 -8.73 -13.95 -21.50
CA ALA A 55 -9.52 -12.71 -21.59
C ALA A 55 -10.05 -12.15 -20.25
N ARG A 56 -9.96 -12.91 -19.14
CA ARG A 56 -10.28 -12.42 -17.78
C ARG A 56 -9.29 -11.36 -17.25
N ILE A 57 -8.08 -11.26 -17.80
CA ILE A 57 -7.06 -10.29 -17.35
C ILE A 57 -7.21 -8.92 -18.05
N ALA A 58 -7.88 -8.86 -19.21
CA ALA A 58 -8.05 -7.61 -19.97
C ALA A 58 -9.23 -6.73 -19.49
N ALA A 59 -10.11 -7.26 -18.63
CA ALA A 59 -11.29 -6.57 -18.12
C ALA A 59 -11.17 -6.17 -16.62
N ALA A 60 -10.00 -6.35 -16.00
CA ALA A 60 -9.76 -5.90 -14.65
C ALA A 60 -9.40 -4.39 -14.66
N PRO A 61 -9.98 -3.56 -13.76
CA PRO A 61 -9.52 -2.19 -13.58
C PRO A 61 -8.02 -2.20 -13.20
N PRO A 62 -7.24 -1.17 -13.57
CA PRO A 62 -5.81 -1.15 -13.29
C PRO A 62 -5.58 -1.30 -11.78
N LYS A 63 -4.94 -2.39 -11.38
CA LYS A 63 -4.35 -2.49 -10.03
C LYS A 63 -3.32 -1.36 -9.91
N ALA A 64 -3.27 -0.71 -8.75
CA ALA A 64 -2.22 0.25 -8.44
C ALA A 64 -0.85 -0.38 -8.74
N SER A 65 -0.22 0.08 -9.81
CA SER A 65 1.08 -0.39 -10.28
C SER A 65 2.13 0.29 -9.41
N TYR A 66 2.66 -0.45 -8.44
CA TYR A 66 3.87 -0.03 -7.72
C TYR A 66 5.04 -0.14 -8.69
N ASN A 67 5.60 1.01 -9.07
CA ASN A 67 6.71 1.10 -10.00
C ASN A 67 7.97 0.54 -9.33
N GLU A 68 8.45 -0.63 -9.77
CA GLU A 68 9.56 -1.35 -9.12
C GLU A 68 10.96 -0.80 -9.47
N ASP A 69 11.08 0.19 -10.37
CA ASP A 69 12.37 0.61 -10.93
C ASP A 69 12.82 2.06 -10.59
N ALA A 70 12.28 2.70 -9.55
CA ALA A 70 12.66 4.06 -9.17
C ALA A 70 13.41 4.21 -7.83
N ILE A 71 13.93 3.12 -7.23
CA ILE A 71 14.67 3.18 -5.95
C ILE A 71 16.17 2.95 -6.18
N ALA A 72 16.74 3.62 -7.18
CA ALA A 72 18.19 3.57 -7.42
C ALA A 72 18.72 4.83 -8.11
N THR A 73 18.44 6.04 -7.60
CA THR A 73 19.34 7.20 -7.75
C THR A 73 18.90 8.38 -6.89
N PRO A 74 19.80 9.02 -6.11
CA PRO A 74 19.48 10.28 -5.44
C PRO A 74 19.60 11.44 -6.44
N VAL A 75 18.54 12.23 -6.61
CA VAL A 75 18.57 13.47 -7.40
C VAL A 75 18.40 14.67 -6.45
N PRO A 76 19.30 15.67 -6.48
CA PRO A 76 19.20 16.85 -5.62
C PRO A 76 18.09 17.80 -6.11
N PHE A 77 17.34 18.38 -5.18
CA PHE A 77 16.27 19.35 -5.47
C PHE A 77 16.84 20.71 -5.92
N ALA A 78 16.39 21.18 -7.09
CA ALA A 78 16.57 22.56 -7.53
C ALA A 78 15.30 23.39 -7.23
N ARG A 79 15.50 24.60 -6.71
CA ARG A 79 14.47 25.56 -6.28
C ARG A 79 13.60 26.05 -7.45
N SER A 80 12.29 26.13 -7.21
CA SER A 80 11.27 26.63 -8.14
C SER A 80 11.22 28.17 -8.20
N VAL A 81 11.14 28.72 -9.42
CA VAL A 81 10.78 30.13 -9.71
C VAL A 81 9.52 30.12 -10.60
N PRO A 82 8.52 31.01 -10.41
CA PRO A 82 7.21 30.86 -11.03
C PRO A 82 7.15 31.50 -12.43
N LYS A 83 6.32 30.92 -13.33
CA LYS A 83 5.90 31.58 -14.57
C LYS A 83 4.39 31.48 -14.81
N GLN A 84 3.83 32.60 -15.24
CA GLN A 84 2.42 32.91 -15.43
C GLN A 84 1.78 32.20 -16.64
N GLY A 85 0.53 31.74 -16.42
CA GLY A 85 -0.66 31.93 -17.25
C GLY A 85 -0.68 31.61 -18.76
N SER A 86 -1.52 30.65 -19.14
CA SER A 86 -2.53 30.88 -20.18
C SER A 86 -3.80 30.03 -19.93
N LYS A 87 -4.96 30.67 -20.12
CA LYS A 87 -6.30 30.08 -19.97
C LYS A 87 -6.73 29.45 -21.29
N LEU A 88 -7.30 28.24 -21.25
CA LEU A 88 -8.26 27.77 -22.24
C LEU A 88 -9.34 26.93 -21.54
N ALA A 89 -10.59 27.35 -21.70
CA ALA A 89 -11.79 26.76 -21.14
C ALA A 89 -12.40 25.75 -22.12
N GLN A 90 -12.83 24.59 -21.63
CA GLN A 90 -13.85 23.75 -22.27
C GLN A 90 -14.74 23.09 -21.19
N GLY A 91 -16.05 23.11 -21.45
CA GLY A 91 -17.14 22.88 -20.49
C GLY A 91 -17.37 21.42 -20.04
N PRO A 92 -18.43 21.18 -19.26
CA PRO A 92 -18.55 20.01 -18.40
C PRO A 92 -18.97 18.76 -19.19
N SER A 93 -18.21 17.68 -19.04
CA SER A 93 -18.71 16.32 -19.28
C SER A 93 -19.35 15.79 -18.00
N PRO A 94 -20.55 15.20 -18.04
CA PRO A 94 -21.19 14.62 -16.87
C PRO A 94 -20.56 13.25 -16.59
N ALA A 95 -19.39 13.26 -15.95
CA ALA A 95 -18.89 12.09 -15.24
C ALA A 95 -19.52 12.07 -13.86
N ALA A 96 -20.13 10.94 -13.51
CA ALA A 96 -20.83 10.67 -12.26
C ALA A 96 -20.07 11.19 -11.03
N ALA A 97 -20.45 12.37 -10.56
CA ALA A 97 -20.19 12.86 -9.22
C ALA A 97 -21.16 12.13 -8.29
N ILE A 98 -20.71 11.02 -7.71
CA ILE A 98 -21.21 10.62 -6.41
C ILE A 98 -20.38 11.42 -5.42
N GLU A 99 -20.69 12.71 -5.32
CA GLU A 99 -20.23 13.56 -4.22
C GLU A 99 -20.97 13.11 -2.97
N SER A 100 -20.29 12.38 -2.09
CA SER A 100 -20.79 12.13 -0.75
C SER A 100 -20.65 13.43 0.05
N SER A 101 -21.64 14.32 -0.02
CA SER A 101 -21.73 15.46 0.89
C SER A 101 -22.13 14.93 2.27
N ILE A 102 -21.13 14.55 3.07
CA ILE A 102 -21.32 14.21 4.48
C ILE A 102 -21.77 15.50 5.17
N SER A 103 -22.92 15.48 5.84
CA SER A 103 -23.43 16.67 6.54
C SER A 103 -22.54 16.98 7.74
N THR A 104 -22.48 18.25 8.16
CA THR A 104 -21.68 18.65 9.34
C THR A 104 -22.09 17.88 10.60
N LYS A 105 -23.39 17.58 10.75
CA LYS A 105 -23.91 16.76 11.86
C LYS A 105 -23.38 15.33 11.83
N ASP A 106 -23.23 14.76 10.63
CA ASP A 106 -22.70 13.42 10.45
C ASP A 106 -21.19 13.40 10.80
N VAL A 107 -20.46 14.48 10.51
CA VAL A 107 -19.04 14.59 10.86
C VAL A 107 -18.83 14.66 12.38
N GLU A 108 -19.65 15.42 13.11
CA GLU A 108 -19.59 15.49 14.57
C GLU A 108 -19.91 14.13 15.21
N GLU A 109 -20.91 13.41 14.68
CA GLU A 109 -21.26 12.07 15.13
C GLU A 109 -20.14 11.05 14.88
N ILE A 110 -19.52 11.10 13.69
CA ILE A 110 -18.35 10.28 13.35
C ILE A 110 -17.19 10.56 14.31
N GLN A 111 -16.88 11.83 14.58
CA GLN A 111 -15.81 12.22 15.51
C GLN A 111 -16.08 11.71 16.93
N ALA A 112 -17.32 11.84 17.41
CA ALA A 112 -17.71 11.32 18.72
C ALA A 112 -17.56 9.79 18.79
N GLY A 113 -17.81 9.08 17.69
CA GLY A 113 -17.62 7.64 17.58
C GLY A 113 -16.17 7.18 17.74
N TRP A 114 -15.17 8.02 17.41
CA TRP A 114 -13.76 7.64 17.48
C TRP A 114 -13.25 7.39 18.89
N THR A 115 -13.85 8.02 19.90
CA THR A 115 -13.45 7.89 21.32
C THR A 115 -14.47 7.11 22.16
N ALA A 116 -15.66 6.83 21.62
CA ALA A 116 -16.76 6.19 22.35
C ALA A 116 -16.65 4.66 22.50
N TRP A 117 -15.53 4.04 22.14
CA TRP A 117 -15.35 2.59 22.25
C TRP A 117 -14.84 2.18 23.63
N LYS A 118 -15.09 0.92 24.00
CA LYS A 118 -14.56 0.29 25.21
C LYS A 118 -13.79 -0.98 24.85
N PRO A 119 -12.74 -1.33 25.59
CA PRO A 119 -12.06 -2.61 25.41
C PRO A 119 -13.02 -3.75 25.78
N ILE A 120 -13.25 -4.68 24.86
CA ILE A 120 -14.11 -5.85 25.05
C ILE A 120 -13.26 -7.13 25.04
N ALA A 121 -12.17 -7.14 24.27
CA ALA A 121 -11.25 -8.27 24.21
C ALA A 121 -10.16 -8.17 25.28
N SER A 122 -9.70 -9.33 25.74
CA SER A 122 -8.55 -9.45 26.63
C SER A 122 -7.27 -8.91 25.96
N PRO A 123 -6.29 -8.42 26.74
CA PRO A 123 -4.97 -8.08 26.23
C PRO A 123 -4.31 -9.27 25.50
N PRO A 124 -3.47 -9.02 24.48
CA PRO A 124 -2.76 -10.09 23.80
C PRO A 124 -1.77 -10.80 24.71
N VAL A 125 -1.56 -12.09 24.46
CA VAL A 125 -0.49 -12.87 25.09
C VAL A 125 0.74 -12.81 24.18
N ARG A 126 1.90 -12.52 24.75
CA ARG A 126 3.19 -12.59 24.02
C ARG A 126 3.85 -13.93 24.32
N ASP A 127 4.24 -14.66 23.28
CA ASP A 127 4.96 -15.93 23.42
C ASP A 127 6.49 -15.75 23.51
N ASP A 128 7.20 -16.86 23.67
CA ASP A 128 8.66 -16.91 23.78
C ASP A 128 9.39 -16.46 22.49
N TYR A 129 8.69 -16.40 21.36
CA TYR A 129 9.17 -15.90 20.07
C TYR A 129 8.81 -14.42 19.85
N ASN A 130 8.39 -13.72 20.92
CA ASN A 130 7.95 -12.33 20.89
C ASN A 130 6.74 -12.07 19.98
N VAL A 131 5.97 -13.09 19.63
CA VAL A 131 4.76 -12.99 18.82
C VAL A 131 3.55 -12.72 19.71
N PHE A 132 2.72 -11.76 19.32
CA PHE A 132 1.47 -11.43 20.00
C PHE A 132 0.31 -12.27 19.46
N HIS A 133 -0.43 -12.89 20.37
CA HIS A 133 -1.58 -13.73 20.07
C HIS A 133 -2.86 -13.09 20.60
N PHE A 134 -3.87 -13.03 19.75
CA PHE A 134 -5.19 -12.48 20.08
C PHE A 134 -6.24 -13.59 20.01
N GLU A 135 -6.92 -13.86 21.13
CA GLU A 135 -7.94 -14.92 21.22
C GLU A 135 -9.03 -14.78 20.12
N SER A 136 -9.49 -13.56 19.88
CA SER A 136 -10.52 -13.28 18.87
C SER A 136 -10.04 -13.45 17.42
N HIS A 137 -8.73 -13.35 17.16
CA HIS A 137 -8.14 -13.39 15.81
C HIS A 137 -6.84 -14.19 15.79
N PRO A 138 -6.89 -15.53 15.89
CA PRO A 138 -5.69 -16.38 16.03
C PRO A 138 -4.72 -16.33 14.83
N VAL A 139 -5.20 -15.89 13.66
CA VAL A 139 -4.37 -15.75 12.43
C VAL A 139 -3.61 -14.43 12.36
N PHE A 140 -3.92 -13.49 13.25
CA PHE A 140 -3.26 -12.19 13.34
C PHE A 140 -2.16 -12.27 14.40
N THR A 141 -0.93 -12.47 13.93
CA THR A 141 0.23 -12.77 14.79
C THR A 141 1.38 -11.77 14.54
N PRO A 142 1.18 -10.47 14.81
CA PRO A 142 2.27 -9.49 14.75
C PRO A 142 3.32 -9.80 15.82
N ASN A 143 4.57 -9.41 15.61
CA ASN A 143 5.65 -9.58 16.60
C ASN A 143 6.23 -8.24 17.08
N LYS A 144 5.49 -7.15 16.85
CA LYS A 144 5.74 -5.81 17.37
C LYS A 144 4.45 -5.23 17.93
N SER A 145 4.50 -4.72 19.15
CA SER A 145 3.43 -3.92 19.74
C SER A 145 3.42 -2.50 19.14
N PRO A 146 2.30 -1.77 19.23
CA PRO A 146 2.28 -0.37 18.82
C PRO A 146 3.27 0.50 19.61
N GLU A 147 3.48 0.20 20.91
CA GLU A 147 4.49 0.89 21.73
C GLU A 147 5.90 0.70 21.16
N GLU A 148 6.29 -0.55 20.89
CA GLU A 148 7.60 -0.83 20.29
C GLU A 148 7.76 -0.11 18.94
N MET A 149 6.74 -0.14 18.09
CA MET A 149 6.78 0.56 16.80
C MET A 149 6.98 2.06 16.93
N ILE A 150 6.34 2.70 17.93
CA ILE A 150 6.48 4.13 18.22
C ILE A 150 7.89 4.44 18.72
N ARG A 151 8.38 3.67 19.70
CA ARG A 151 9.70 3.90 20.32
C ARG A 151 10.86 3.66 19.35
N GLU A 152 10.70 2.71 18.43
CA GLU A 152 11.67 2.46 17.35
C GLU A 152 11.63 3.51 16.23
N GLY A 153 10.66 4.42 16.27
CA GLY A 153 10.43 5.37 15.18
C GLY A 153 9.75 4.70 13.99
N CYS A 154 8.45 4.96 13.87
CA CYS A 154 7.67 4.59 12.70
C CYS A 154 7.11 5.84 12.02
N PHE A 155 6.83 5.72 10.71
CA PHE A 155 6.23 6.79 9.90
C PHE A 155 6.98 8.14 9.95
N GLY A 156 8.30 8.10 10.13
CA GLY A 156 9.15 9.28 10.22
C GLY A 156 8.74 10.26 11.31
N GLY A 157 8.14 9.75 12.40
CA GLY A 157 7.72 10.57 13.53
C GLY A 157 6.51 11.48 13.27
N SER A 158 5.84 11.30 12.13
CA SER A 158 4.81 12.22 11.63
C SER A 158 3.40 11.66 11.63
N TYR A 159 3.19 10.45 12.19
CA TYR A 159 1.91 9.74 12.08
C TYR A 159 0.72 10.52 12.66
N TYR A 160 0.93 11.21 13.78
CA TYR A 160 -0.06 12.03 14.47
C TYR A 160 0.08 13.53 14.17
N ARG A 161 0.72 13.91 13.06
CA ARG A 161 0.70 15.29 12.57
C ARG A 161 -0.73 15.79 12.33
N PRO A 162 -0.97 17.10 12.29
CA PRO A 162 -2.25 17.66 11.84
C PRO A 162 -2.65 17.08 10.48
N LEU A 163 -3.83 16.45 10.43
CA LEU A 163 -4.33 15.74 9.25
C LEU A 163 -5.58 16.46 8.73
N ARG A 164 -5.51 16.99 7.51
CA ARG A 164 -6.70 17.50 6.80
C ARG A 164 -7.32 16.35 5.99
N SER A 165 -8.41 15.75 6.49
CA SER A 165 -9.18 14.77 5.72
C SER A 165 -9.95 15.49 4.62
N ARG A 166 -9.78 15.08 3.37
CA ARG A 166 -10.55 15.65 2.24
C ARG A 166 -12.00 15.23 2.30
N LYS A 167 -12.27 13.98 2.70
CA LYS A 167 -13.63 13.42 2.72
C LYS A 167 -14.51 13.99 3.84
N LEU A 168 -13.94 14.23 5.02
CA LEU A 168 -14.67 14.79 6.16
C LEU A 168 -14.60 16.32 6.25
N GLU A 169 -13.78 16.95 5.41
CA GLU A 169 -13.54 18.40 5.37
C GLU A 169 -13.00 19.06 6.65
N ILE A 170 -12.54 18.25 7.61
CA ILE A 170 -12.02 18.68 8.92
C ILE A 170 -10.50 18.51 9.04
N THR A 171 -9.90 19.23 9.98
CA THR A 171 -8.52 19.01 10.41
C THR A 171 -8.50 18.29 11.76
N ILE A 172 -7.90 17.11 11.80
CA ILE A 172 -7.77 16.29 13.01
C ILE A 172 -6.41 16.59 13.65
N ARG A 173 -6.42 16.82 14.96
CA ARG A 173 -5.24 17.18 15.77
C ARG A 173 -5.37 16.55 17.15
N ASP A 174 -4.23 16.30 17.78
CA ASP A 174 -4.12 15.86 19.17
C ASP A 174 -4.86 14.56 19.54
N ASP A 175 -5.36 13.81 18.56
CA ASP A 175 -6.09 12.55 18.74
C ASP A 175 -5.21 11.40 19.26
N TRP A 176 -3.87 11.59 19.24
CA TRP A 176 -2.93 10.70 19.91
C TRP A 176 -3.14 10.64 21.43
N LYS A 177 -3.69 11.69 22.04
CA LYS A 177 -3.94 11.75 23.50
C LYS A 177 -5.04 10.80 23.94
N ASP A 178 -6.01 10.57 23.06
CA ASP A 178 -7.13 9.65 23.30
C ASP A 178 -6.76 8.21 22.88
N ASP A 179 -5.91 8.07 21.86
CA ASP A 179 -5.52 6.76 21.32
C ASP A 179 -4.43 6.06 22.13
N LEU A 180 -3.47 6.80 22.69
CA LEU A 180 -2.25 6.22 23.27
C LEU A 180 -2.29 6.24 24.81
N PRO A 181 -2.10 5.08 25.48
CA PRO A 181 -1.84 5.05 26.90
C PRO A 181 -0.64 5.91 27.28
N ALA A 182 -0.74 6.67 28.38
CA ALA A 182 0.33 7.54 28.85
C ALA A 182 1.66 6.79 29.09
N SER A 183 1.59 5.52 29.50
CA SER A 183 2.76 4.65 29.70
C SER A 183 3.54 4.39 28.41
N TRP A 184 2.87 4.33 27.24
CA TRP A 184 3.54 4.07 25.96
C TRP A 184 4.41 5.23 25.49
N ILE A 185 4.07 6.45 25.93
CA ILE A 185 4.76 7.68 25.56
C ILE A 185 5.62 8.24 26.69
N GLU A 186 5.72 7.53 27.82
CA GLU A 186 6.57 7.93 28.94
C GLU A 186 8.04 7.93 28.49
N GLY A 187 8.71 9.06 28.72
CA GLY A 187 10.10 9.30 28.31
C GLY A 187 10.29 9.52 26.80
N LEU A 188 9.23 9.55 26.00
CA LEU A 188 9.30 9.73 24.54
C LEU A 188 9.17 11.21 24.17
N SER A 189 10.00 11.67 23.21
CA SER A 189 9.80 12.98 22.58
C SER A 189 8.61 12.93 21.62
N VAL A 190 7.42 13.30 22.10
CA VAL A 190 6.17 13.31 21.30
C VAL A 190 6.33 14.13 20.01
N SER A 191 6.99 15.29 20.08
CA SER A 191 7.21 16.16 18.92
C SER A 191 8.07 15.51 17.83
N THR A 192 8.98 14.61 18.22
CA THR A 192 9.90 13.94 17.29
C THR A 192 9.35 12.63 16.77
N PHE A 193 8.70 11.84 17.63
CA PHE A 193 8.30 10.46 17.30
C PHE A 193 6.82 10.31 16.93
N LEU A 194 5.98 11.32 17.16
CA LEU A 194 4.53 11.22 16.90
C LEU A 194 3.99 12.38 16.08
N THR A 195 4.31 13.62 16.44
CA THR A 195 3.64 14.82 15.93
C THR A 195 4.54 15.71 15.06
N SER A 196 5.63 15.18 14.52
CA SER A 196 6.46 15.95 13.57
C SER A 196 5.61 16.34 12.36
N THR A 197 5.67 17.61 11.95
CA THR A 197 4.91 18.11 10.79
C THR A 197 5.35 17.41 9.51
N ASP A 198 6.66 17.22 9.36
CA ASP A 198 7.27 16.62 8.19
C ASP A 198 7.78 15.21 8.52
N TYR A 199 7.73 14.33 7.53
CA TYR A 199 8.28 12.98 7.65
C TYR A 199 9.81 13.04 7.66
N ASP A 200 10.43 12.55 8.73
CA ASP A 200 11.89 12.44 8.83
C ASP A 200 12.33 10.96 8.77
N PRO A 201 12.99 10.52 7.68
CA PRO A 201 13.54 9.18 7.57
C PRO A 201 14.51 8.82 8.70
N ASN A 202 15.22 9.79 9.30
CA ASN A 202 16.21 9.50 10.34
C ASN A 202 15.58 9.09 11.67
N VAL A 203 14.31 9.42 11.89
CA VAL A 203 13.56 8.98 13.07
C VAL A 203 13.26 7.48 12.97
N ASN A 204 13.09 6.96 11.76
CA ASN A 204 12.78 5.54 11.56
C ASN A 204 13.93 4.62 11.99
N LYS A 205 13.60 3.45 12.56
CA LYS A 205 14.57 2.39 12.92
C LYS A 205 15.61 2.12 11.83
N PHE A 206 15.15 1.97 10.59
CA PHE A 206 16.00 1.65 9.44
C PHE A 206 16.45 2.88 8.64
N LYS A 207 16.26 4.09 9.17
CA LYS A 207 16.75 5.37 8.62
C LYS A 207 16.36 5.66 7.16
N VAL A 208 15.26 5.09 6.68
CA VAL A 208 14.77 5.22 5.30
C VAL A 208 13.31 5.61 5.26
N SER A 209 12.92 6.31 4.19
CA SER A 209 11.51 6.56 3.90
C SER A 209 10.87 5.32 3.28
N CYS A 210 9.65 5.01 3.67
CA CYS A 210 8.84 4.01 3.02
C CYS A 210 7.35 4.28 3.23
N GLY A 211 6.53 3.57 2.43
CA GLY A 211 5.08 3.65 2.51
C GLY A 211 4.50 4.78 1.66
N GLN A 212 3.17 4.87 1.70
CA GLN A 212 2.38 5.94 1.11
C GLN A 212 1.93 6.89 2.22
N SER A 213 1.72 8.16 1.87
CA SER A 213 1.15 9.18 2.74
C SER A 213 -0.30 8.86 3.11
N ILE A 214 -0.77 9.40 4.25
CA ILE A 214 -2.16 9.21 4.69
C ILE A 214 -3.17 9.78 3.68
N GLU A 215 -2.80 10.84 2.96
CA GLU A 215 -3.60 11.43 1.89
C GLU A 215 -3.74 10.48 0.70
N GLU A 216 -2.69 9.74 0.33
CA GLU A 216 -2.74 8.70 -0.70
C GLU A 216 -3.60 7.51 -0.24
N TRP A 217 -3.54 7.15 1.04
CA TRP A 217 -4.41 6.11 1.61
C TRP A 217 -5.88 6.53 1.57
N GLU A 218 -6.20 7.79 1.90
CA GLU A 218 -7.55 8.34 1.78
C GLU A 218 -8.02 8.29 0.33
N ALA A 219 -7.19 8.76 -0.61
CA ALA A 219 -7.50 8.74 -2.04
C ALA A 219 -7.69 7.31 -2.61
N ALA A 220 -6.97 6.32 -2.08
CA ALA A 220 -7.10 4.92 -2.44
C ALA A 220 -8.32 4.22 -1.81
N GLY A 221 -9.08 4.91 -0.95
CA GLY A 221 -10.22 4.35 -0.23
C GLY A 221 -9.83 3.35 0.87
N TRP A 222 -8.62 3.49 1.42
CA TRP A 222 -8.08 2.58 2.45
C TRP A 222 -8.34 3.05 3.88
N ILE A 223 -8.97 4.22 4.04
CA ILE A 223 -9.32 4.83 5.32
C ILE A 223 -10.77 4.53 5.67
N SER A 224 -10.98 4.03 6.89
CA SER A 224 -12.32 3.96 7.48
C SER A 224 -12.58 5.25 8.25
N HIS A 225 -13.31 6.19 7.67
CA HIS A 225 -13.60 7.46 8.35
C HIS A 225 -14.47 7.29 9.58
N GLU A 226 -15.33 6.26 9.61
CA GLU A 226 -16.22 5.96 10.74
C GLU A 226 -15.45 5.33 11.92
N HIS A 227 -14.41 4.55 11.64
CA HIS A 227 -13.69 3.82 12.68
C HIS A 227 -12.31 4.41 12.98
N ASP A 228 -11.44 4.54 11.98
CA ASP A 228 -10.02 4.88 12.15
C ASP A 228 -9.56 5.80 11.02
N VAL A 229 -9.70 7.11 11.26
CA VAL A 229 -9.42 8.17 10.30
C VAL A 229 -7.94 8.27 9.91
N ARG A 230 -7.02 7.75 10.76
CA ARG A 230 -5.60 7.61 10.44
C ARG A 230 -5.23 6.23 9.86
N GLY A 231 -6.22 5.37 9.63
CA GLY A 231 -6.07 4.10 8.93
C GLY A 231 -5.45 2.99 9.78
N TRP A 232 -4.60 2.18 9.15
CA TRP A 232 -4.10 0.91 9.67
C TRP A 232 -3.50 0.99 11.07
N PHE A 233 -2.60 1.94 11.33
CA PHE A 233 -1.85 1.93 12.59
C PHE A 233 -2.71 2.39 13.77
N GLN A 234 -3.62 3.35 13.58
CA GLN A 234 -4.65 3.71 14.55
C GLN A 234 -5.60 2.55 14.83
N TRP A 235 -6.04 1.83 13.79
CA TRP A 235 -6.79 0.59 13.99
C TRP A 235 -5.99 -0.39 14.85
N TYR A 236 -4.70 -0.58 14.56
CA TYR A 236 -3.85 -1.52 15.30
C TYR A 236 -3.67 -1.12 16.76
N ILE A 237 -3.45 0.17 17.05
CA ILE A 237 -3.36 0.72 18.41
C ILE A 237 -4.61 0.37 19.23
N ARG A 238 -5.80 0.63 18.67
CA ARG A 238 -7.07 0.40 19.37
C ARG A 238 -7.42 -1.08 19.46
N PHE A 239 -7.12 -1.84 18.41
CA PHE A 239 -7.28 -3.29 18.38
C PHE A 239 -6.40 -3.97 19.45
N PHE A 240 -5.15 -3.52 19.59
CA PHE A 240 -4.21 -4.01 20.60
C PHE A 240 -4.69 -3.73 22.03
N GLN A 241 -5.36 -2.59 22.23
CA GLN A 241 -5.99 -2.23 23.50
C GLN A 241 -7.31 -2.96 23.78
N GLY A 242 -7.80 -3.80 22.87
CA GLY A 242 -8.99 -4.63 23.07
C GLY A 242 -10.28 -4.11 22.41
N ARG A 243 -10.21 -3.04 21.59
CA ARG A 243 -11.33 -2.64 20.73
C ARG A 243 -11.58 -3.71 19.67
N ARG A 244 -12.85 -4.03 19.42
CA ARG A 244 -13.28 -4.83 18.27
C ARG A 244 -14.35 -4.09 17.49
N CYS A 245 -14.26 -4.11 16.17
CA CYS A 245 -15.22 -3.42 15.30
C CYS A 245 -15.37 -4.15 13.95
N GLU A 246 -16.30 -3.66 13.12
CA GLU A 246 -16.62 -4.25 11.82
C GLU A 246 -15.43 -4.22 10.83
N ASP A 247 -14.42 -3.37 11.08
CA ASP A 247 -13.24 -3.25 10.21
C ASP A 247 -12.14 -4.31 10.49
N ASP A 248 -12.26 -5.06 11.58
CA ASP A 248 -11.20 -5.97 12.06
C ASP A 248 -10.79 -6.98 11.00
N GLU A 249 -11.75 -7.67 10.39
CA GLU A 249 -11.51 -8.68 9.36
C GLU A 249 -10.80 -8.10 8.12
N ARG A 250 -11.16 -6.87 7.73
CA ARG A 250 -10.53 -6.19 6.60
C ARG A 250 -9.07 -5.88 6.91
N GLN A 251 -8.79 -5.37 8.10
CA GLN A 251 -7.45 -4.97 8.51
C GLN A 251 -6.54 -6.17 8.75
N VAL A 252 -7.02 -7.23 9.41
CA VAL A 252 -6.32 -8.51 9.54
C VAL A 252 -6.02 -9.12 8.17
N SER A 253 -6.98 -9.08 7.23
CA SER A 253 -6.76 -9.56 5.85
C SER A 253 -5.68 -8.77 5.12
N ARG A 254 -5.60 -7.45 5.32
CA ARG A 254 -4.53 -6.60 4.75
C ARG A 254 -3.17 -6.93 5.34
N TRP A 255 -3.09 -7.02 6.66
CA TRP A 255 -1.87 -7.44 7.35
C TRP A 255 -1.37 -8.78 6.84
N LYS A 256 -2.26 -9.77 6.73
CA LYS A 256 -1.91 -11.11 6.23
C LYS A 256 -1.32 -11.07 4.81
N LYS A 257 -1.89 -10.24 3.93
CA LYS A 257 -1.39 -10.05 2.56
C LYS A 257 -0.07 -9.28 2.51
N CYS A 258 0.18 -8.39 3.46
CA CYS A 258 1.40 -7.59 3.54
C CYS A 258 2.56 -8.38 4.16
N VAL A 259 2.39 -8.86 5.39
CA VAL A 259 3.46 -9.44 6.22
C VAL A 259 3.08 -10.71 6.96
N GLY A 260 1.88 -11.26 6.75
CA GLY A 260 1.57 -12.61 7.19
C GLY A 260 2.50 -13.66 6.59
N GLU A 261 2.36 -14.93 6.96
CA GLU A 261 3.23 -16.03 6.53
C GLU A 261 3.49 -16.07 5.00
N THR A 262 2.45 -15.81 4.20
CA THR A 262 2.52 -15.73 2.74
C THR A 262 2.48 -14.29 2.18
N GLY A 263 2.63 -13.30 3.06
CA GLY A 263 2.56 -11.89 2.75
C GLY A 263 3.64 -11.43 1.78
N ARG A 264 3.29 -10.48 0.89
CA ARG A 264 4.16 -9.98 -0.17
C ARG A 264 5.50 -9.50 0.37
N TRP A 265 5.47 -8.58 1.33
CA TRP A 265 6.67 -7.90 1.81
C TRP A 265 7.54 -8.83 2.64
N ARG A 266 6.94 -9.63 3.53
CA ARG A 266 7.67 -10.67 4.29
C ARG A 266 8.38 -11.65 3.36
N ARG A 267 7.70 -12.23 2.38
CA ARG A 267 8.31 -13.18 1.43
C ARG A 267 9.41 -12.53 0.59
N MET A 268 9.18 -11.32 0.09
CA MET A 268 10.21 -10.62 -0.67
C MET A 268 11.44 -10.34 0.20
N LEU A 269 11.25 -9.98 1.48
CA LEU A 269 12.34 -9.68 2.39
C LEU A 269 13.16 -10.95 2.71
N LEU A 270 12.51 -12.05 3.08
CA LEU A 270 13.17 -13.34 3.31
C LEU A 270 13.92 -13.84 2.05
N LYS A 271 13.35 -13.61 0.87
CA LYS A 271 14.06 -13.89 -0.40
C LYS A 271 15.34 -13.07 -0.55
N ARG A 272 15.35 -11.79 -0.15
CA ARG A 272 16.56 -10.95 -0.17
C ARG A 272 17.63 -11.50 0.78
N TYR A 273 17.25 -11.90 1.99
CA TYR A 273 18.16 -12.56 2.93
C TYR A 273 18.83 -13.80 2.31
N MET A 274 18.02 -14.68 1.71
CA MET A 274 18.52 -15.88 1.04
C MET A 274 19.45 -15.56 -0.15
N GLN A 275 19.11 -14.57 -0.97
CA GLN A 275 19.92 -14.14 -2.12
C GLN A 275 21.26 -13.52 -1.69
N SER A 276 21.29 -12.83 -0.56
CA SER A 276 22.51 -12.27 0.03
C SER A 276 23.34 -13.32 0.78
N GLY A 277 22.86 -14.57 0.89
CA GLY A 277 23.53 -15.63 1.65
C GLY A 277 23.51 -15.44 3.16
N VAL A 278 22.70 -14.50 3.67
CA VAL A 278 22.58 -14.21 5.10
C VAL A 278 21.71 -15.29 5.75
N ARG A 279 22.22 -15.89 6.82
CA ARG A 279 21.57 -16.98 7.56
C ARG A 279 21.21 -16.60 8.99
N GLU A 280 21.83 -15.55 9.52
CA GLU A 280 21.67 -15.14 10.91
C GLU A 280 21.07 -13.72 10.96
N VAL A 281 20.11 -13.51 11.86
CA VAL A 281 19.52 -12.21 12.18
C VAL A 281 19.44 -12.10 13.69
N PHE A 282 20.07 -11.06 14.23
CA PHE A 282 20.07 -10.75 15.65
C PHE A 282 18.88 -9.85 16.01
N ASP A 283 18.23 -10.16 17.13
CA ASP A 283 17.04 -9.44 17.62
C ASP A 283 17.37 -8.05 18.20
N ASP A 284 18.61 -7.87 18.65
CA ASP A 284 19.10 -6.71 19.39
C ASP A 284 19.92 -5.73 18.54
N GLY A 285 20.05 -5.96 17.22
CA GLY A 285 20.84 -5.10 16.35
C GLY A 285 22.32 -5.01 16.75
N ALA A 286 22.82 -6.00 17.50
CA ALA A 286 24.14 -5.98 18.12
C ALA A 286 25.31 -6.21 17.15
N ASP A 287 25.04 -6.47 15.89
CA ASP A 287 26.07 -6.61 14.86
C ASP A 287 25.99 -5.43 13.88
N GLU A 288 26.67 -4.33 14.25
CA GLU A 288 26.81 -3.14 13.38
C GLU A 288 27.49 -3.47 12.04
N ASP A 289 28.20 -4.60 11.97
CA ASP A 289 28.90 -5.10 10.78
C ASP A 289 28.05 -6.08 9.95
N ALA A 290 26.83 -6.43 10.39
CA ALA A 290 25.95 -7.31 9.64
C ALA A 290 25.50 -6.66 8.32
N PRO A 291 25.44 -7.42 7.20
CA PRO A 291 24.98 -6.89 5.93
C PRO A 291 23.54 -6.34 6.02
N GLU A 292 23.36 -5.06 5.70
CA GLU A 292 22.04 -4.43 5.72
C GLU A 292 21.17 -4.95 4.55
N VAL A 293 20.25 -5.87 4.84
CA VAL A 293 19.40 -6.50 3.82
C VAL A 293 18.15 -5.67 3.55
N SER A 294 18.22 -4.72 2.60
CA SER A 294 17.06 -3.95 2.13
C SER A 294 16.30 -3.17 3.23
N PRO A 295 16.87 -2.06 3.74
CA PRO A 295 16.28 -1.29 4.84
C PRO A 295 14.86 -0.79 4.56
N VAL A 296 14.53 -0.46 3.31
CA VAL A 296 13.18 -0.03 2.92
C VAL A 296 12.14 -1.13 3.15
N MET A 297 12.51 -2.39 2.89
CA MET A 297 11.61 -3.52 3.07
C MET A 297 11.45 -3.89 4.55
N HIS A 298 12.52 -3.76 5.33
CA HIS A 298 12.47 -3.83 6.79
C HIS A 298 11.53 -2.78 7.37
N GLN A 299 11.72 -1.50 7.00
CA GLN A 299 10.86 -0.43 7.49
C GLN A 299 9.41 -0.64 7.06
N THR A 300 9.17 -1.11 5.84
CA THR A 300 7.82 -1.44 5.37
C THR A 300 7.21 -2.55 6.22
N CYS A 301 7.96 -3.61 6.53
CA CYS A 301 7.47 -4.69 7.39
C CYS A 301 7.20 -4.21 8.82
N GLN A 302 8.10 -3.39 9.38
CA GLN A 302 7.98 -2.83 10.72
C GLN A 302 6.72 -1.98 10.87
N GLN A 303 6.38 -1.16 9.86
CA GLN A 303 5.13 -0.36 9.84
C GLN A 303 3.86 -1.22 9.76
N TRP A 304 3.99 -2.51 9.41
CA TRP A 304 2.94 -3.52 9.47
C TRP A 304 3.08 -4.45 10.69
N ALA A 305 3.79 -4.02 11.73
CA ALA A 305 3.99 -4.76 12.98
C ALA A 305 4.70 -6.12 12.81
N PHE A 306 5.60 -6.21 11.83
CA PHE A 306 6.42 -7.40 11.59
C PHE A 306 7.91 -7.06 11.49
N GLU A 307 8.73 -7.74 12.26
CA GLU A 307 10.18 -7.76 12.13
C GLU A 307 10.69 -9.18 11.85
N VAL A 308 11.69 -9.30 10.98
CA VAL A 308 12.31 -10.58 10.69
C VAL A 308 13.12 -11.04 11.89
N ARG A 309 13.03 -12.32 12.20
CA ARG A 309 13.69 -12.99 13.34
C ARG A 309 14.31 -14.30 12.84
N GLN A 310 15.17 -14.90 13.65
CA GLN A 310 15.94 -16.09 13.24
C GLN A 310 15.05 -17.25 12.77
N GLU A 311 13.99 -17.54 13.51
CA GLU A 311 13.03 -18.61 13.20
C GLU A 311 12.35 -18.42 11.84
N HIS A 312 12.14 -17.17 11.42
CA HIS A 312 11.58 -16.86 10.12
C HIS A 312 12.56 -17.15 8.98
N LEU A 313 13.85 -16.87 9.18
CA LEU A 313 14.90 -17.22 8.23
C LEU A 313 15.07 -18.74 8.17
N ASP A 314 15.19 -19.40 9.32
CA ASP A 314 15.40 -20.84 9.41
C ASP A 314 14.31 -21.62 8.68
N ALA A 315 13.04 -21.27 8.93
CA ALA A 315 11.91 -21.87 8.24
C ALA A 315 11.96 -21.63 6.71
N TYR A 316 12.35 -20.43 6.28
CA TYR A 316 12.44 -20.09 4.86
C TYR A 316 13.60 -20.79 4.14
N TRP A 317 14.75 -20.93 4.81
CA TRP A 317 15.87 -21.72 4.31
C TRP A 317 15.53 -23.21 4.25
N ALA A 318 14.85 -23.75 5.26
CA ALA A 318 14.39 -25.13 5.29
C ALA A 318 13.38 -25.44 4.17
N SER A 319 12.53 -24.48 3.78
CA SER A 319 11.59 -24.64 2.66
C SER A 319 12.25 -24.58 1.28
N GLY A 320 13.53 -24.20 1.21
CA GLY A 320 14.25 -23.91 -0.03
C GLY A 320 13.77 -22.62 -0.70
N GLY A 321 13.35 -21.64 0.10
CA GLY A 321 12.85 -20.35 -0.38
C GLY A 321 11.41 -20.38 -0.94
N ARG A 322 10.65 -21.43 -0.59
CA ARG A 322 9.26 -21.63 -1.03
C ARG A 322 8.26 -21.09 -0.03
#